data_AF-A0A835J379-F1
#
_entry.id   AF-A0A835J379-F1
#
_cell.length_a   1.000
_cell.length_b   1.000
_cell.length_c   1.000
_cell.angle_alpha   90.00
_cell.angle_beta   90.00
_cell.angle_gamma   90.00
#
_symmetry.space_group_name_H-M   'P 1'
#
loop_
_entity.id
_entity.type
_entity.pdbx_description
1 polymer ?
#
loop_
_entity_poly.entity_id
_entity_poly.type
_entity_poly.pdbx_seq_one_letter_code
_entity_poly.pdbx_strand_id
1 'polypeptide(L)'
;MTHPSFSGENNRALSILGLYAIETSISLHCLERNIEMSPKELSRKVKEISEVGTCAIDGTRLGLDKIVRVSTKTNSTVPSVVCGAFRAVFGAIGVDAGNADDAGEVFWNVNHHGCGGGGASAM
;
A
#
# COMPACT_ATOMS: atom_id res chain seq x y z
N MET A 1 5.62 -9.10 9.91
CA MET A 1 6.63 -9.23 8.83
C MET A 1 6.98 -10.70 8.55
N THR A 2 6.01 -11.49 8.12
CA THR A 2 6.18 -12.95 7.96
C THR A 2 5.42 -13.41 6.73
N HIS A 3 6.15 -13.87 5.73
CA HIS A 3 5.57 -14.36 4.49
C HIS A 3 4.94 -15.75 4.70
N PRO A 4 3.88 -16.13 3.97
CA PRO A 4 3.25 -17.46 4.10
C PRO A 4 4.18 -18.65 3.86
N SER A 5 5.28 -18.47 3.14
CA SER A 5 6.29 -19.53 2.99
C SER A 5 7.09 -19.79 4.28
N PHE A 6 7.15 -18.82 5.20
CA PHE A 6 7.91 -18.95 6.46
C PHE A 6 7.09 -19.63 7.56
N SER A 7 5.79 -19.31 7.70
CA SER A 7 4.94 -19.81 8.79
C SER A 7 3.46 -19.82 8.41
N GLY A 8 2.66 -20.66 9.08
CA GLY A 8 1.19 -20.62 9.02
C GLY A 8 0.61 -19.36 9.67
N GLU A 9 1.27 -18.84 10.72
CA GLU A 9 1.02 -17.51 11.26
C GLU A 9 1.80 -16.48 10.43
N ASN A 10 1.12 -15.88 9.45
CA ASN A 10 1.74 -15.02 8.46
C ASN A 10 0.93 -13.75 8.19
N ASN A 11 1.49 -12.91 7.32
CA ASN A 11 0.96 -11.59 7.01
C ASN A 11 -0.17 -11.59 5.96
N ARG A 12 -0.66 -12.75 5.49
CA ARG A 12 -1.61 -12.81 4.36
C ARG A 12 -2.91 -12.06 4.65
N ALA A 13 -3.54 -12.31 5.79
CA ALA A 13 -4.81 -11.67 6.16
C ALA A 13 -4.64 -10.14 6.29
N LEU A 14 -3.58 -9.72 6.99
CA LEU A 14 -3.24 -8.30 7.14
C LEU A 14 -2.91 -7.64 5.80
N SER A 15 -2.25 -8.35 4.89
CA SER A 15 -1.94 -7.84 3.54
C SER A 15 -3.21 -7.56 2.73
N ILE A 16 -4.22 -8.43 2.85
CA ILE A 16 -5.53 -8.23 2.21
C ILE A 16 -6.25 -7.03 2.81
N LEU A 17 -6.33 -6.95 4.15
CA LEU A 17 -6.96 -5.82 4.82
C LEU A 17 -6.29 -4.48 4.48
N GLY A 18 -4.96 -4.46 4.51
CA GLY A 18 -4.18 -3.27 4.20
C GLY A 18 -4.33 -2.81 2.75
N LEU A 19 -4.53 -3.72 1.79
CA LEU A 19 -4.87 -3.33 0.41
C LEU A 19 -6.16 -2.49 0.40
N TYR A 20 -7.22 -2.99 1.02
CA TYR A 20 -8.50 -2.27 1.04
C TYR A 20 -8.41 -0.95 1.80
N ALA A 21 -7.70 -0.91 2.93
CA ALA A 21 -7.47 0.32 3.67
C ALA A 21 -6.73 1.36 2.80
N ILE A 22 -5.67 0.94 2.08
CA ILE A 22 -4.94 1.81 1.15
C ILE A 22 -5.84 2.31 0.02
N GLU A 23 -6.61 1.42 -0.65
CA GLU A 23 -7.48 1.82 -1.77
C GLU A 23 -8.60 2.75 -1.33
N THR A 24 -9.19 2.53 -0.16
CA THR A 24 -10.16 3.44 0.46
C THR A 24 -9.51 4.79 0.75
N SER A 25 -8.31 4.81 1.34
CA SER A 25 -7.57 6.04 1.63
C SER A 25 -7.21 6.82 0.36
N ILE A 26 -6.75 6.14 -0.70
CA ILE A 26 -6.54 6.73 -2.04
C ILE A 26 -7.82 7.38 -2.55
N SER A 27 -8.93 6.66 -2.47
CA SER A 27 -10.21 7.13 -2.98
C SER A 27 -10.68 8.38 -2.24
N LEU A 28 -10.67 8.34 -0.90
CA LEU A 28 -11.08 9.44 -0.04
C LEU A 28 -10.22 10.68 -0.31
N HIS A 29 -8.89 10.54 -0.26
CA HIS A 29 -7.97 11.65 -0.43
C HIS A 29 -8.06 12.31 -1.81
N CYS A 30 -8.30 11.52 -2.86
CA CYS A 30 -8.46 12.07 -4.20
C CYS A 30 -9.79 12.83 -4.36
N LEU A 31 -10.87 12.34 -3.74
CA LEU A 31 -12.19 13.00 -3.78
C LEU A 31 -12.24 14.24 -2.87
N GLU A 32 -11.56 14.23 -1.72
CA GLU A 32 -11.41 15.41 -0.86
C GLU A 32 -10.74 16.57 -1.60
N ARG A 33 -9.80 16.26 -2.51
CA ARG A 33 -9.11 17.27 -3.33
C ARG A 33 -9.86 17.66 -4.59
N ASN A 34 -10.59 16.74 -5.19
CA ASN A 34 -11.38 16.97 -6.39
C ASN A 34 -12.65 16.13 -6.36
N ILE A 35 -13.72 16.71 -5.81
CA ILE A 35 -15.01 16.03 -5.67
C ILE A 35 -15.67 15.73 -7.03
N GLU A 36 -15.30 16.47 -8.07
CA GLU A 36 -15.78 16.30 -9.45
C GLU A 36 -14.96 15.27 -10.25
N MET A 37 -14.01 14.56 -9.61
CA MET A 37 -13.20 13.55 -10.26
C MET A 37 -14.06 12.44 -10.87
N SER A 38 -13.86 12.15 -12.15
CA SER A 38 -14.64 11.09 -12.81
C SER A 38 -14.32 9.71 -12.23
N PRO A 39 -15.29 8.77 -12.21
CA PRO A 39 -15.05 7.40 -11.73
C PRO A 39 -13.90 6.68 -12.46
N LYS A 40 -13.71 6.98 -13.76
CA LYS A 40 -12.62 6.42 -14.58
C LYS A 40 -11.26 6.93 -14.11
N GLU A 41 -11.16 8.22 -13.80
CA GLU A 41 -9.93 8.81 -13.29
C GLU A 41 -9.60 8.33 -11.88
N LEU A 42 -10.59 8.27 -10.99
CA LEU A 42 -10.42 7.75 -9.64
C LEU A 42 -9.93 6.30 -9.67
N SER A 43 -10.58 5.43 -10.46
CA SER A 43 -10.18 4.03 -10.62
C SER A 43 -8.75 3.88 -11.16
N ARG A 44 -8.35 4.76 -12.07
CA ARG A 44 -6.97 4.80 -12.59
C ARG A 44 -5.99 5.14 -11.46
N LYS A 45 -6.27 6.17 -10.66
CA LYS A 45 -5.42 6.58 -9.53
C LYS A 45 -5.31 5.51 -8.45
N VAL A 46 -6.44 4.91 -8.05
CA VAL A 46 -6.46 3.79 -7.10
C VAL A 46 -5.55 2.67 -7.60
N LYS A 47 -5.70 2.27 -8.86
CA LYS A 47 -4.86 1.21 -9.46
C LYS A 47 -3.38 1.59 -9.53
N GLU A 48 -3.03 2.78 -10.03
CA GLU A 48 -1.64 3.24 -10.18
C GLU A 48 -0.89 3.31 -8.85
N ILE A 49 -1.59 3.71 -7.78
CA ILE A 49 -0.98 3.88 -6.46
C ILE A 49 -0.98 2.55 -5.69
N SER A 50 -2.03 1.73 -5.82
CA SER A 50 -2.12 0.44 -5.11
C SER A 50 -1.41 -0.72 -5.82
N GLU A 51 -0.93 -0.55 -7.06
CA GLU A 51 -0.31 -1.63 -7.84
C GLU A 51 0.95 -2.21 -7.18
N VAL A 52 1.23 -3.47 -7.52
CA VAL A 52 2.33 -4.23 -6.91
C VAL A 52 3.70 -3.56 -7.15
N GLY A 53 3.92 -2.95 -8.30
CA GLY A 53 5.18 -2.26 -8.63
C GLY A 53 5.42 -1.06 -7.70
N THR A 54 4.48 -0.13 -7.69
CA THR A 54 4.46 1.06 -6.81
C THR A 54 4.62 0.68 -5.33
N CYS A 55 3.78 -0.22 -4.85
CA CYS A 55 3.78 -0.72 -3.49
C CYS A 55 5.10 -1.41 -3.10
N ALA A 56 5.75 -2.12 -4.02
CA ALA A 56 7.06 -2.73 -3.78
C ALA A 56 8.19 -1.69 -3.72
N ILE A 57 8.12 -0.62 -4.52
CA ILE A 57 9.09 0.49 -4.47
C ILE A 57 9.03 1.17 -3.09
N ASP A 58 7.84 1.54 -2.63
CA ASP A 58 7.67 2.15 -1.32
C ASP A 58 8.07 1.21 -0.18
N GLY A 59 7.69 -0.08 -0.27
CA GLY A 59 8.15 -1.09 0.69
C GLY A 59 9.67 -1.26 0.72
N THR A 60 10.35 -1.19 -0.43
CA THR A 60 11.82 -1.27 -0.50
C THR A 60 12.48 -0.03 0.09
N ARG A 61 11.89 1.16 -0.10
CA ARG A 61 12.36 2.41 0.52
C ARG A 61 12.31 2.35 2.05
N LEU A 62 11.32 1.63 2.60
CA LEU A 62 11.22 1.35 4.03
C LEU A 62 12.09 0.17 4.50
N GLY A 63 12.85 -0.46 3.60
CA GLY A 63 13.72 -1.60 3.91
C GLY A 63 12.99 -2.90 4.21
N LEU A 64 11.74 -3.05 3.76
CA LEU A 64 10.92 -4.23 4.05
C LEU A 64 11.48 -5.52 3.46
N ASP A 65 12.20 -5.43 2.34
CA ASP A 65 12.92 -6.52 1.69
C ASP A 65 13.99 -7.17 2.59
N LYS A 66 14.50 -6.42 3.58
CA LYS A 66 15.53 -6.86 4.53
C LYS A 66 14.96 -7.48 5.80
N ILE A 67 13.73 -7.16 6.17
CA ILE A 67 13.12 -7.60 7.44
C ILE A 67 12.00 -8.61 7.26
N VAL A 68 11.46 -8.77 6.06
CA VAL A 68 10.43 -9.77 5.79
C VAL A 68 11.01 -11.18 5.94
N ARG A 69 10.44 -11.95 6.87
CA ARG A 69 10.84 -13.35 7.08
C ARG A 69 10.23 -14.23 6.00
N VAL A 70 11.09 -14.97 5.28
CA VAL A 70 10.73 -15.86 4.17
C VAL A 70 11.44 -17.21 4.33
N SER A 71 10.89 -18.28 3.74
CA SER A 71 11.59 -19.56 3.70
C SER A 71 12.88 -19.48 2.88
N THR A 72 13.79 -20.44 3.06
CA THR A 72 15.04 -20.53 2.27
C THR A 72 14.84 -20.66 0.76
N LYS A 73 13.63 -21.05 0.30
CA LYS A 73 13.29 -21.20 -1.12
C LYS A 73 12.56 -19.98 -1.69
N THR A 74 12.35 -18.93 -0.90
CA THR A 74 11.60 -17.74 -1.30
C THR A 74 12.54 -16.53 -1.26
N ASN A 75 12.55 -15.73 -2.33
CA ASN A 75 13.35 -14.52 -2.38
C ASN A 75 12.55 -13.33 -1.78
N SER A 76 13.10 -12.69 -0.75
CA SER A 76 12.48 -11.55 -0.06
C SER A 76 12.42 -10.27 -0.90
N THR A 77 13.26 -10.13 -1.93
CA THR A 77 13.32 -8.93 -2.78
C THR A 77 12.33 -8.95 -3.94
N VAL A 78 11.58 -10.05 -4.12
CA VAL A 78 10.56 -10.15 -5.17
C VAL A 78 9.44 -9.12 -4.90
N PRO A 79 9.01 -8.33 -5.90
CA PRO A 79 8.03 -7.26 -5.70
C PRO A 79 6.74 -7.70 -5.00
N SER A 80 6.20 -8.88 -5.32
CA SER A 80 4.99 -9.40 -4.67
C SER A 80 5.18 -9.69 -3.18
N VAL A 81 6.38 -10.11 -2.76
CA VAL A 81 6.70 -10.36 -1.35
C VAL A 81 6.81 -9.03 -0.59
N VAL A 82 7.56 -8.07 -1.16
CA VAL A 82 7.74 -6.74 -0.56
C VAL A 82 6.43 -5.99 -0.48
N CYS A 83 5.64 -5.97 -1.57
CA CYS A 83 4.34 -5.31 -1.56
C CYS A 83 3.35 -5.99 -0.61
N GLY A 84 3.38 -7.33 -0.53
CA GLY A 84 2.58 -8.07 0.44
C GLY A 84 2.91 -7.66 1.88
N ALA A 85 4.20 -7.50 2.19
CA ALA A 85 4.67 -7.00 3.47
C ALA A 85 4.24 -5.54 3.72
N PHE A 86 4.42 -4.66 2.73
CA PHE A 86 4.02 -3.25 2.80
C PHE A 86 2.54 -3.11 3.16
N ARG A 87 1.65 -3.74 2.39
CA ARG A 87 0.20 -3.75 2.68
C ARG A 87 -0.08 -4.30 4.07
N ALA A 88 0.61 -5.35 4.49
CA ALA A 88 0.40 -5.94 5.81
C ALA A 88 0.75 -5.00 6.97
N VAL A 89 1.67 -4.04 6.78
CA VAL A 89 1.94 -3.00 7.79
C VAL A 89 0.67 -2.17 8.03
N PHE A 90 0.03 -1.69 6.98
CA PHE A 90 -1.19 -0.88 7.09
C PHE A 90 -2.39 -1.69 7.59
N GLY A 91 -2.49 -2.95 7.20
CA GLY A 91 -3.47 -3.86 7.79
C GLY A 91 -3.25 -4.06 9.30
N ALA A 92 -2.00 -4.15 9.74
CA ALA A 92 -1.67 -4.26 11.18
C ALA A 92 -2.00 -2.96 11.92
N ILE A 93 -1.63 -1.79 11.37
CA ILE A 93 -1.97 -0.48 11.95
C ILE A 93 -3.48 -0.37 12.14
N GLY A 94 -4.27 -0.73 11.12
CA GLY A 94 -5.72 -0.63 11.23
C GLY A 94 -6.35 -1.57 12.26
N VAL A 95 -5.78 -2.77 12.44
CA VAL A 95 -6.21 -3.70 13.50
C VAL A 95 -5.84 -3.16 14.89
N ASP A 96 -4.61 -2.69 15.05
CA ASP A 96 -4.10 -2.20 16.35
C ASP A 96 -4.80 -0.91 16.78
N ALA A 97 -5.08 -0.01 15.83
CA ALA A 97 -5.82 1.23 16.07
C ALA A 97 -7.36 1.03 16.15
N GLY A 98 -7.86 -0.11 15.67
CA GLY A 98 -9.29 -0.42 15.60
C GLY A 98 -10.06 0.36 14.54
N ASN A 99 -9.38 1.03 13.60
CA ASN A 99 -9.99 1.80 12.51
C ASN A 99 -9.07 1.84 11.27
N ALA A 100 -9.64 2.03 10.07
CA ALA A 100 -8.87 2.06 8.82
C ALA A 100 -8.30 3.44 8.47
N ASP A 101 -8.83 4.50 9.08
CA ASP A 101 -8.47 5.89 8.77
C ASP A 101 -7.04 6.21 9.22
N ASP A 102 -6.65 5.76 10.42
CA ASP A 102 -5.29 5.91 10.94
C ASP A 102 -4.25 5.20 10.05
N ALA A 103 -4.61 4.01 9.52
CA ALA A 103 -3.76 3.32 8.55
C ALA A 103 -3.62 4.12 7.24
N GLY A 104 -4.70 4.78 6.81
CA GLY A 104 -4.71 5.68 5.67
C GLY A 104 -3.83 6.92 5.88
N GLU A 105 -3.89 7.54 7.05
CA GLU A 105 -3.05 8.70 7.40
C GLU A 105 -1.56 8.35 7.38
N VAL A 106 -1.19 7.23 8.02
CA VAL A 106 0.21 6.76 8.00
C VAL A 106 0.65 6.41 6.58
N PHE A 107 -0.23 5.85 5.75
CA PHE A 107 0.05 5.56 4.35
C PHE A 107 0.45 6.81 3.57
N TRP A 108 -0.26 7.92 3.73
CA TRP A 108 0.07 9.17 3.04
C TRP A 108 1.40 9.77 3.45
N ASN A 109 1.88 9.50 4.66
CA ASN A 109 3.19 9.97 5.14
C ASN A 109 4.37 9.23 4.51
N VAL A 110 4.16 8.05 3.92
CA VAL A 110 5.22 7.25 3.30
C VAL A 110 5.01 7.04 1.80
N ASN A 111 3.81 7.28 1.30
CA ASN A 111 3.47 7.24 -0.12
C ASN A 111 3.97 8.50 -0.83
N HIS A 112 4.65 8.32 -1.96
CA HIS A 112 5.19 9.43 -2.75
C HIS A 112 4.34 9.76 -3.99
N HIS A 113 3.18 9.13 -4.10
CA HIS A 113 2.28 9.27 -5.23
C HIS A 113 1.14 10.24 -4.92
N GLY A 114 0.77 11.07 -5.89
CA GLY A 114 -0.27 12.10 -5.72
C GLY A 114 -1.54 11.85 -6.52
N CYS A 115 -2.64 12.41 -6.02
CA CYS A 115 -3.90 12.51 -6.76
C CYS A 115 -3.84 13.54 -7.91
N GLY A 116 -2.76 14.32 -8.02
CA GLY A 116 -2.54 15.27 -9.12
C GLY A 116 -2.43 14.58 -10.47
N GLY A 117 -3.18 15.06 -11.46
CA GLY A 117 -3.05 14.62 -12.85
C GLY A 117 -1.78 15.19 -13.47
N GLY A 118 -1.09 14.41 -14.29
CA GLY A 118 -0.17 14.97 -15.27
C GLY A 118 -0.93 15.94 -16.16
N GLY A 119 -0.76 17.23 -15.90
CA GLY A 119 -1.44 18.34 -16.56
C GLY A 119 -0.92 19.66 -16.01
N ALA A 120 0.10 20.21 -16.67
CA ALA A 120 0.68 21.55 -16.51
C ALA A 120 1.22 21.93 -15.12
N SER A 121 2.51 21.68 -14.90
CA SER A 121 3.35 22.63 -14.16
C SER A 121 4.09 23.47 -15.21
N ALA A 122 3.51 24.61 -15.57
CA ALA A 122 4.22 25.70 -16.21
C ALA A 122 4.44 26.77 -15.15
N MET A 123 5.70 26.91 -14.70
CA MET A 123 6.35 28.16 -14.29
C MET A 123 7.83 28.03 -14.61
#